data_AF-A0A4R4ZFU1-F1
#
_entry.id   AF-A0A4R4ZFU1-F1
#
_cell.length_a   1.000
_cell.length_b   1.000
_cell.length_c   1.000
_cell.angle_alpha   90.00
_cell.angle_beta   90.00
_cell.angle_gamma   90.00
#
_symmetry.space_group_name_H-M   'P 1'
#
loop_
_entity.id
_entity.type
_entity.pdbx_description
1 polymer ?
#
loop_
_entity_poly.entity_id
_entity_poly.type
_entity_poly.pdbx_seq_one_letter_code
_entity_poly.pdbx_strand_id
1 'polypeptide(L)'
;MVERSFAPFVRDGACMDLVRGRAIARRPFGDHESGRQIAAAILLLAESAPAAQRTRWQAMVKGWAARDTVRPMLEHAEPAFHARLATIMDAAAVPAAPEPVGHRLLPMSARAVHRRPGWCAALSMASHRIGHYEHGNGENLRGWHTGSGMLYWWAEGYGDHYSDAFWATADPYRLPGTTVSTRRLPDGAGEAWGDTRTPWRWVGGATDGTYAAVGQHLSGLDSTMEAFKSWFFLDDAVVCLGAGISGADGAAVETVVDNRRTGAPLTVGTGWAHLDGHGGYLLPGGQEPRTLRESRTGGGATRDYVTLWLDHGVDPRSAGYVYVLLPGASREETRARAAPGWLRVLANTSRLQAVHVPGPGVTAACFWNAGTVGGLTASAPCAVLVRERPDGTATITVADPRCDLGGLSVTWSRPVAEVLDGDARLSGNTLVFGRLAGLEGASVTVTVRMTL
;
A
#
# COMPACT_ATOMS: atom_id res chain seq x y z
N MET A 1 8.08 20.16 -1.95
CA MET A 1 7.25 19.52 -0.89
C MET A 1 5.89 19.11 -1.43
N VAL A 2 5.10 20.03 -2.01
CA VAL A 2 3.74 19.79 -2.59
C VAL A 2 3.64 18.48 -3.38
N GLU A 3 4.36 18.36 -4.50
CA GLU A 3 4.25 17.22 -5.43
C GLU A 3 4.87 15.92 -4.87
N ARG A 4 5.83 16.03 -3.93
CA ARG A 4 6.59 14.88 -3.41
C ARG A 4 5.99 14.25 -2.15
N SER A 5 5.24 15.03 -1.37
CA SER A 5 4.84 14.67 0.00
C SER A 5 3.34 14.79 0.24
N PHE A 6 2.65 15.78 -0.33
CA PHE A 6 1.21 15.98 -0.10
C PHE A 6 0.37 15.38 -1.23
N ALA A 7 0.66 15.77 -2.47
CA ALA A 7 -0.10 15.36 -3.65
C ALA A 7 -0.28 13.83 -3.78
N PRO A 8 0.72 12.98 -3.49
CA PRO A 8 0.53 11.52 -3.59
C PRO A 8 -0.55 10.97 -2.66
N PHE A 9 -0.89 11.65 -1.57
CA PHE A 9 -1.87 11.21 -0.59
C PHE A 9 -3.21 11.94 -0.70
N VAL A 10 -3.43 12.73 -1.76
CA VAL A 10 -4.75 13.29 -2.09
C VAL A 10 -5.32 12.53 -3.28
N ARG A 11 -6.51 11.97 -3.13
CA ARG A 11 -7.26 11.24 -4.16
C ARG A 11 -8.64 11.87 -4.29
N ASP A 12 -8.99 12.34 -5.49
CA ASP A 12 -10.29 12.97 -5.77
C ASP A 12 -10.78 13.92 -4.66
N GLY A 13 -9.85 14.72 -4.14
CA GLY A 13 -10.12 15.69 -3.07
C GLY A 13 -10.13 15.20 -1.63
N ALA A 14 -10.05 13.90 -1.40
CA ALA A 14 -9.85 13.32 -0.06
C ALA A 14 -8.35 13.13 0.25
N CYS A 15 -7.92 13.54 1.44
CA CYS A 15 -6.62 13.17 1.99
C CYS A 15 -6.70 11.77 2.59
N MET A 16 -5.95 10.81 2.06
CA MET A 16 -6.01 9.42 2.47
C MET A 16 -5.73 9.23 3.98
N ASP A 17 -6.54 8.42 4.66
CA ASP A 17 -6.52 8.30 6.12
C ASP A 17 -5.22 7.73 6.71
N LEU A 18 -4.43 6.98 5.93
CA LEU A 18 -3.14 6.47 6.38
C LEU A 18 -2.12 7.56 6.78
N VAL A 19 -2.33 8.82 6.40
CA VAL A 19 -1.47 9.96 6.78
C VAL A 19 -2.16 10.97 7.69
N ARG A 20 -3.33 10.64 8.25
CA ARG A 20 -4.11 11.56 9.11
C ARG A 20 -4.08 11.23 10.60
N GLY A 21 -3.35 10.18 11.00
CA GLY A 21 -3.15 9.81 12.41
C GLY A 21 -4.47 9.67 13.16
N ARG A 22 -4.56 10.22 14.37
CA ARG A 22 -5.79 10.14 15.17
C ARG A 22 -7.00 10.89 14.58
N ALA A 23 -6.78 11.75 13.58
CA ALA A 23 -7.86 12.55 12.98
C ALA A 23 -8.90 11.69 12.21
N ILE A 24 -8.58 10.43 11.92
CA ILE A 24 -9.53 9.45 11.33
C ILE A 24 -10.78 9.27 12.20
N ALA A 25 -10.65 9.46 13.52
CA ALA A 25 -11.74 9.23 14.48
C ALA A 25 -12.63 10.47 14.74
N ARG A 26 -12.32 11.64 14.13
CA ARG A 26 -12.98 12.91 14.50
C ARG A 26 -14.41 13.03 14.01
N ARG A 27 -14.64 12.70 12.74
CA ARG A 27 -15.94 12.83 12.08
C ARG A 27 -15.95 12.11 10.73
N PRO A 28 -17.13 11.65 10.27
CA PRO A 28 -17.32 11.26 8.88
C PRO A 28 -16.86 12.36 7.91
N PHE A 29 -16.28 11.96 6.78
CA PHE A 29 -15.77 12.83 5.72
C PHE A 29 -14.68 13.81 6.14
N GLY A 30 -13.98 13.55 7.25
CA GLY A 30 -12.84 14.36 7.68
C GLY A 30 -11.67 14.32 6.68
N ASP A 31 -11.52 13.22 5.93
CA ASP A 31 -10.56 13.05 4.85
C ASP A 31 -10.73 14.07 3.72
N HIS A 32 -11.97 14.30 3.27
CA HIS A 32 -12.31 15.36 2.31
C HIS A 32 -12.05 16.76 2.87
N GLU A 33 -12.30 16.99 4.16
CA GLU A 33 -11.95 18.26 4.79
C GLU A 33 -10.43 18.50 4.80
N SER A 34 -9.65 17.51 5.21
CA SER A 34 -8.18 17.60 5.16
C SER A 34 -7.67 17.78 3.73
N GLY A 35 -8.29 17.14 2.74
CA GLY A 35 -7.93 17.33 1.34
C GLY A 35 -8.27 18.74 0.83
N ARG A 36 -9.42 19.32 1.22
CA ARG A 36 -9.72 20.74 0.96
C ARG A 36 -8.72 21.69 1.62
N GLN A 37 -8.30 21.43 2.86
CA GLN A 37 -7.27 22.23 3.54
C GLN A 37 -5.93 22.18 2.81
N ILE A 38 -5.52 21.00 2.33
CA ILE A 38 -4.31 20.83 1.50
C ILE A 38 -4.45 21.59 0.18
N ALA A 39 -5.58 21.45 -0.52
CA ALA A 39 -5.86 22.16 -1.77
C ALA A 39 -5.83 23.69 -1.57
N ALA A 40 -6.44 24.20 -0.51
CA ALA A 40 -6.42 25.62 -0.15
C ALA A 40 -5.00 26.13 0.08
N ALA A 41 -4.18 25.39 0.84
CA ALA A 41 -2.78 25.75 1.07
C ALA A 41 -1.96 25.74 -0.23
N ILE A 42 -2.17 24.76 -1.11
CA ILE A 42 -1.48 24.67 -2.40
C ILE A 42 -1.85 25.85 -3.31
N LEU A 43 -3.14 26.22 -3.41
CA LEU A 43 -3.55 27.36 -4.23
C LEU A 43 -3.04 28.69 -3.67
N LEU A 44 -2.98 28.84 -2.34
CA LEU A 44 -2.38 30.01 -1.71
C LEU A 44 -0.88 30.10 -2.05
N LEU A 45 -0.14 28.99 -1.93
CA LEU A 45 1.27 28.93 -2.33
C LEU A 45 1.48 29.22 -3.82
N ALA A 46 0.53 28.83 -4.67
CA ALA A 46 0.62 29.03 -6.12
C ALA A 46 0.64 30.52 -6.51
N GLU A 47 0.07 31.42 -5.69
CA GLU A 47 0.02 32.87 -5.95
C GLU A 47 1.43 33.50 -6.01
N SER A 48 2.37 32.98 -5.21
CA SER A 48 3.77 33.43 -5.19
C SER A 48 4.74 32.49 -5.92
N ALA A 49 4.25 31.34 -6.41
CA ALA A 49 5.09 30.37 -7.10
C ALA A 49 5.49 30.83 -8.52
N PRO A 50 6.66 30.40 -9.03
CA PRO A 50 7.04 30.52 -10.44
C PRO A 50 5.95 29.99 -11.38
N ALA A 51 5.79 30.61 -12.54
CA ALA A 51 4.68 30.34 -13.48
C ALA A 51 4.49 28.85 -13.82
N ALA A 52 5.59 28.12 -14.03
CA ALA A 52 5.55 26.69 -14.31
C ALA A 52 5.02 25.87 -13.12
N GLN A 53 5.42 26.21 -11.89
CA GLN A 53 4.94 25.52 -10.68
C GLN A 53 3.48 25.87 -10.39
N ARG A 54 3.12 27.15 -10.50
CA ARG A 54 1.74 27.63 -10.37
C ARG A 54 0.79 26.87 -11.29
N THR A 55 1.14 26.77 -12.57
CA THR A 55 0.32 26.08 -13.58
C THR A 55 0.12 24.60 -13.21
N ARG A 56 1.19 23.90 -12.82
CA ARG A 56 1.09 22.48 -12.39
C ARG A 56 0.21 22.32 -11.15
N TRP A 57 0.38 23.18 -10.15
CA TRP A 57 -0.38 23.09 -8.91
C TRP A 57 -1.86 23.43 -9.08
N GLN A 58 -2.18 24.46 -9.89
CA GLN A 58 -3.56 24.79 -10.23
C GLN A 58 -4.23 23.67 -11.02
N ALA A 59 -3.55 23.10 -12.02
CA ALA A 59 -4.08 21.98 -12.80
C ALA A 59 -4.34 20.74 -11.93
N MET A 60 -3.44 20.46 -10.98
CA MET A 60 -3.58 19.37 -10.02
C MET A 60 -4.79 19.56 -9.10
N VAL A 61 -4.93 20.73 -8.48
CA VAL A 61 -6.08 21.02 -7.60
C VAL A 61 -7.39 21.06 -8.38
N LYS A 62 -7.40 21.61 -9.59
CA LYS A 62 -8.56 21.57 -10.50
C LYS A 62 -8.96 20.12 -10.81
N GLY A 63 -7.98 19.26 -11.06
CA GLY A 63 -8.18 17.82 -11.24
C GLY A 63 -8.85 17.16 -10.04
N TRP A 64 -8.35 17.40 -8.82
CA TRP A 64 -8.96 16.89 -7.60
C TRP A 64 -10.40 17.37 -7.42
N ALA A 65 -10.65 18.68 -7.59
CA ALA A 65 -11.97 19.25 -7.43
C ALA A 65 -12.97 18.74 -8.47
N ALA A 66 -12.53 18.53 -9.73
CA ALA A 66 -13.37 18.01 -10.80
C ALA A 66 -13.79 16.55 -10.59
N ARG A 67 -12.99 15.76 -9.85
CA ARG A 67 -13.28 14.35 -9.56
C ARG A 67 -13.89 14.11 -8.18
N ASP A 68 -13.90 15.11 -7.29
CA ASP A 68 -14.55 15.00 -5.99
C ASP A 68 -16.08 15.05 -6.13
N THR A 69 -16.68 13.92 -6.51
CA THR A 69 -18.14 13.77 -6.64
C THR A 69 -18.80 13.38 -5.32
N VAL A 70 -18.00 13.00 -4.32
CA VAL A 70 -18.48 12.49 -3.03
C VAL A 70 -18.75 13.64 -2.06
N ARG A 71 -17.84 14.62 -1.97
CA ARG A 71 -18.01 15.86 -1.18
C ARG A 71 -17.43 17.05 -1.96
N PRO A 72 -18.15 17.54 -2.98
CA PRO A 72 -17.67 18.57 -3.90
C PRO A 72 -16.94 19.72 -3.21
N MET A 73 -15.70 19.97 -3.63
CA MET A 73 -14.84 20.94 -2.95
C MET A 73 -15.43 22.35 -2.91
N LEU A 74 -16.05 22.79 -4.03
CA LEU A 74 -16.63 24.13 -4.15
C LEU A 74 -17.79 24.35 -3.18
N GLU A 75 -18.65 23.34 -2.99
CA GLU A 75 -19.84 23.42 -2.13
C GLU A 75 -19.50 23.46 -0.64
N HIS A 76 -18.31 22.97 -0.27
CA HIS A 76 -17.83 22.88 1.11
C HIS A 76 -16.60 23.75 1.38
N ALA A 77 -16.31 24.71 0.50
CA ALA A 77 -15.16 25.60 0.62
C ALA A 77 -15.46 26.84 1.48
N GLU A 78 -14.51 27.21 2.34
CA GLU A 78 -14.51 28.53 2.98
C GLU A 78 -14.39 29.66 1.93
N PRO A 79 -14.93 30.86 2.17
CA PRO A 79 -15.06 31.91 1.13
C PRO A 79 -13.77 32.23 0.36
N ALA A 80 -12.65 32.34 1.07
CA ALA A 80 -11.36 32.67 0.44
C ALA A 80 -10.79 31.51 -0.40
N PHE A 81 -11.03 30.26 -0.02
CA PHE A 81 -10.66 29.11 -0.84
C PHE A 81 -11.63 28.97 -2.01
N HIS A 82 -12.93 29.18 -1.78
CA HIS A 82 -13.96 29.11 -2.80
C HIS A 82 -13.67 30.06 -3.97
N ALA A 83 -13.35 31.33 -3.70
CA ALA A 83 -13.02 32.30 -4.75
C ALA A 83 -11.81 31.87 -5.62
N ARG A 84 -10.74 31.36 -4.98
CA ARG A 84 -9.55 30.86 -5.69
C ARG A 84 -9.87 29.63 -6.53
N LEU A 85 -10.63 28.68 -5.95
CA LEU A 85 -11.00 27.45 -6.63
C LEU A 85 -11.94 27.73 -7.80
N ALA A 86 -12.98 28.55 -7.62
CA ALA A 86 -13.91 28.94 -8.68
C ALA A 86 -13.16 29.57 -9.87
N THR A 87 -12.22 30.49 -9.59
CA THR A 87 -11.39 31.11 -10.62
C THR A 87 -10.63 30.08 -11.47
N ILE A 88 -10.03 29.05 -10.86
CA ILE A 88 -9.30 28.03 -11.62
C ILE A 88 -10.23 27.03 -12.30
N MET A 89 -11.42 26.78 -11.75
CA MET A 89 -12.43 25.91 -12.36
C MET A 89 -12.94 26.52 -13.67
N ASP A 90 -13.22 27.82 -13.70
CA ASP A 90 -13.69 28.57 -14.87
C ASP A 90 -12.58 28.85 -15.91
N ALA A 91 -11.32 28.84 -15.49
CA ALA A 91 -10.19 29.10 -16.38
C ALA A 91 -9.94 27.94 -17.37
N ALA A 92 -10.41 28.08 -18.61
CA ALA A 92 -10.19 27.09 -19.69
C ALA A 92 -8.71 26.83 -19.98
N ALA A 93 -7.84 27.82 -19.76
CA ALA A 93 -6.39 27.69 -19.93
C ALA A 93 -5.72 26.77 -18.89
N VAL A 94 -6.40 26.47 -17.77
CA VAL A 94 -5.92 25.53 -16.75
C VAL A 94 -6.62 24.19 -16.97
N PRO A 95 -5.92 23.17 -17.50
CA PRO A 95 -6.50 21.84 -17.64
C PRO A 95 -6.70 21.19 -16.27
N ALA A 96 -7.72 20.36 -16.14
CA ALA A 96 -7.86 19.48 -14.99
C ALA A 96 -6.87 18.31 -15.12
N ALA A 97 -5.84 18.26 -14.29
CA ALA A 97 -4.85 17.19 -14.37
C ALA A 97 -5.46 15.84 -13.94
N PRO A 98 -5.18 14.73 -14.64
CA PRO A 98 -5.61 13.40 -14.22
C PRO A 98 -4.89 12.97 -12.93
N GLU A 99 -5.35 11.89 -12.30
CA GLU A 99 -4.55 11.24 -11.26
C GLU A 99 -3.24 10.70 -11.86
N PRO A 100 -2.09 10.88 -11.18
CA PRO A 100 -0.83 10.34 -11.68
C PRO A 100 -0.83 8.82 -11.59
N VAL A 101 -0.47 8.14 -12.68
CA VAL A 101 -0.21 6.70 -12.68
C VAL A 101 1.21 6.44 -12.16
N GLY A 102 1.36 5.47 -11.28
CA GLY A 102 2.65 5.06 -10.74
C GLY A 102 2.60 4.62 -9.27
N HIS A 103 3.77 4.32 -8.74
CA HIS A 103 3.98 3.95 -7.35
C HIS A 103 4.82 5.00 -6.62
N ARG A 104 4.40 5.35 -5.41
CA ARG A 104 5.11 6.25 -4.51
C ARG A 104 5.30 5.58 -3.17
N LEU A 105 6.54 5.24 -2.86
CA LEU A 105 6.96 4.69 -1.57
C LEU A 105 7.63 5.79 -0.73
N LEU A 106 7.23 5.92 0.54
CA LEU A 106 7.87 6.78 1.55
C LEU A 106 8.37 5.89 2.69
N PRO A 107 9.59 5.30 2.57
CA PRO A 107 10.10 4.33 3.53
C PRO A 107 10.22 4.88 4.96
N MET A 108 10.65 6.13 5.10
CA MET A 108 10.81 6.80 6.39
C MET A 108 9.48 6.97 7.14
N SER A 109 8.37 7.09 6.41
CA SER A 109 7.02 7.19 6.99
C SER A 109 6.29 5.86 7.01
N ALA A 110 6.89 4.78 6.51
CA ALA A 110 6.26 3.46 6.38
C ALA A 110 4.91 3.53 5.64
N ARG A 111 4.86 4.28 4.53
CA ARG A 111 3.67 4.45 3.68
C ARG A 111 3.98 4.19 2.22
N ALA A 112 3.02 3.62 1.50
CA ALA A 112 3.06 3.51 0.05
C ALA A 112 1.72 3.91 -0.56
N VAL A 113 1.75 4.45 -1.78
CA VAL A 113 0.57 4.68 -2.61
C VAL A 113 0.86 4.17 -4.00
N HIS A 114 -0.11 3.49 -4.59
CA HIS A 114 -0.03 2.94 -5.92
C HIS A 114 -1.30 3.30 -6.70
N ARG A 115 -1.12 3.88 -7.89
CA ARG A 115 -2.20 4.34 -8.75
C ARG A 115 -2.05 3.76 -10.13
N ARG A 116 -3.17 3.30 -10.67
CA ARG A 116 -3.33 2.79 -12.03
C ARG A 116 -4.63 3.33 -12.59
N PRO A 117 -4.85 3.28 -13.92
CA PRO A 117 -6.14 3.67 -14.49
C PRO A 117 -7.29 2.93 -13.78
N GLY A 118 -8.29 3.69 -13.30
CA GLY A 118 -9.48 3.14 -12.65
C GLY A 118 -9.34 2.74 -11.18
N TRP A 119 -8.13 2.74 -10.59
CA TRP A 119 -7.98 2.34 -9.18
C TRP A 119 -6.75 2.90 -8.47
N CYS A 120 -6.83 2.94 -7.14
CA CYS A 120 -5.75 3.34 -6.25
C CYS A 120 -5.68 2.40 -5.05
N ALA A 121 -4.48 2.08 -4.58
CA ALA A 121 -4.25 1.43 -3.31
C ALA A 121 -3.22 2.21 -2.47
N ALA A 122 -3.33 2.13 -1.15
CA ALA A 122 -2.39 2.75 -0.23
C ALA A 122 -2.13 1.81 0.95
N LEU A 123 -0.89 1.76 1.42
CA LEU A 123 -0.44 0.81 2.42
C LEU A 123 0.09 1.53 3.66
N SER A 124 -0.46 1.16 4.82
CA SER A 124 -0.07 1.68 6.14
C SER A 124 0.66 0.61 6.93
N MET A 125 1.92 0.89 7.27
CA MET A 125 2.79 0.01 8.04
C MET A 125 3.29 0.71 9.31
N ALA A 126 3.90 -0.05 10.21
CA ALA A 126 4.58 0.41 11.42
C ALA A 126 5.98 -0.19 11.49
N SER A 127 6.92 0.51 12.12
CA SER A 127 8.34 0.16 12.19
C SER A 127 8.99 0.71 13.46
N HIS A 128 10.30 0.53 13.63
CA HIS A 128 11.08 1.21 14.68
C HIS A 128 11.03 2.75 14.66
N ARG A 129 10.55 3.37 13.57
CA ARG A 129 10.40 4.84 13.45
C ARG A 129 8.96 5.31 13.51
N ILE A 130 8.01 4.42 13.21
CA ILE A 130 6.61 4.77 12.97
C ILE A 130 5.76 3.87 13.85
N GLY A 131 5.02 4.46 14.79
CA GLY A 131 4.18 3.70 15.69
C GLY A 131 3.05 2.96 14.98
N HIS A 132 2.48 1.97 15.67
CA HIS A 132 1.30 1.23 15.20
C HIS A 132 0.15 2.16 14.85
N TYR A 133 -0.09 3.17 15.70
CA TYR A 133 -1.14 4.16 15.57
C TYR A 133 -0.87 5.30 16.55
N GLU A 134 -1.59 6.41 16.38
CA GLU A 134 -1.62 7.52 17.34
C GLU A 134 -3.00 7.58 17.99
N HIS A 135 -3.06 7.66 19.32
CA HIS A 135 -4.23 8.08 20.08
C HIS A 135 -3.84 9.17 21.09
N GLY A 136 -4.81 9.98 21.50
CA GLY A 136 -4.59 11.09 22.42
C GLY A 136 -5.82 11.98 22.51
N ASN A 137 -6.00 12.70 23.61
CA ASN A 137 -7.18 13.55 23.85
C ASN A 137 -8.53 12.85 23.67
N GLY A 138 -8.61 11.54 23.92
CA GLY A 138 -9.82 10.74 23.69
C GLY A 138 -10.08 10.40 22.21
N GLU A 139 -9.18 10.77 21.29
CA GLU A 139 -9.28 10.47 19.86
C GLU A 139 -8.61 9.13 19.52
N ASN A 140 -9.19 8.39 18.57
CA ASN A 140 -8.64 7.16 17.97
C ASN A 140 -8.26 6.03 18.95
N LEU A 141 -9.05 5.85 20.01
CA LEU A 141 -8.79 4.86 21.06
C LEU A 141 -8.73 3.40 20.58
N ARG A 142 -9.23 3.09 19.38
CA ARG A 142 -9.26 1.73 18.80
C ARG A 142 -8.49 1.59 17.50
N GLY A 143 -7.54 2.50 17.25
CA GLY A 143 -6.73 2.51 16.02
C GLY A 143 -5.58 1.49 16.00
N TRP A 144 -5.48 0.58 16.98
CA TRP A 144 -4.30 -0.27 17.26
C TRP A 144 -3.70 -0.95 16.02
N HIS A 145 -4.55 -1.39 15.10
CA HIS A 145 -4.14 -2.20 13.95
C HIS A 145 -4.00 -1.40 12.64
N THR A 146 -4.15 -0.07 12.67
CA THR A 146 -4.04 0.78 11.47
C THR A 146 -2.64 0.78 10.84
N GLY A 147 -1.59 0.41 11.59
CA GLY A 147 -0.22 0.20 11.11
C GLY A 147 0.17 -1.28 10.92
N SER A 148 -0.76 -2.23 11.06
CA SER A 148 -0.48 -3.68 10.95
C SER A 148 -0.50 -4.19 9.50
N GLY A 149 -0.05 -3.36 8.55
CA GLY A 149 -0.10 -3.65 7.12
C GLY A 149 -1.50 -3.44 6.53
N MET A 150 -2.18 -2.37 6.95
CA MET A 150 -3.51 -2.05 6.46
C MET A 150 -3.44 -1.61 4.99
N LEU A 151 -4.11 -2.34 4.11
CA LEU A 151 -4.17 -2.09 2.67
C LEU A 151 -5.49 -1.40 2.33
N TYR A 152 -5.40 -0.09 2.13
CA TYR A 152 -6.50 0.72 1.62
C TYR A 152 -6.59 0.56 0.11
N TRP A 153 -7.79 0.54 -0.45
CA TRP A 153 -7.95 0.65 -1.90
C TRP A 153 -9.32 1.20 -2.31
N TRP A 154 -9.34 1.80 -3.50
CA TRP A 154 -10.50 2.41 -4.13
C TRP A 154 -10.55 1.98 -5.59
N ALA A 155 -11.71 1.49 -6.02
CA ALA A 155 -12.06 1.40 -7.43
C ALA A 155 -12.81 2.68 -7.85
N GLU A 156 -12.83 2.96 -9.15
CA GLU A 156 -13.65 4.01 -9.74
C GLU A 156 -15.11 3.91 -9.26
N GLY A 157 -15.68 5.05 -8.85
CA GLY A 157 -17.05 5.12 -8.29
C GLY A 157 -17.17 4.84 -6.78
N TYR A 158 -16.14 4.31 -6.11
CA TYR A 158 -16.20 3.93 -4.68
C TYR A 158 -15.25 4.77 -3.80
N GLY A 159 -15.20 6.08 -4.08
CA GLY A 159 -14.31 7.04 -3.40
C GLY A 159 -14.60 7.24 -1.91
N ASP A 160 -15.86 7.03 -1.49
CA ASP A 160 -16.36 7.34 -0.16
C ASP A 160 -16.16 6.21 0.89
N HIS A 161 -15.54 5.10 0.48
CA HIS A 161 -15.51 3.87 1.26
C HIS A 161 -14.98 4.06 2.70
N TYR A 162 -13.94 4.87 2.88
CA TYR A 162 -13.36 5.19 4.19
C TYR A 162 -13.90 6.50 4.80
N SER A 163 -14.68 7.28 4.05
CA SER A 163 -15.14 8.62 4.43
C SER A 163 -16.45 8.56 5.22
N ASP A 164 -17.42 7.78 4.74
CA ASP A 164 -18.77 7.79 5.28
C ASP A 164 -18.95 6.78 6.44
N ALA A 165 -18.67 7.28 7.64
CA ALA A 165 -18.80 6.59 8.93
C ALA A 165 -17.97 5.30 9.11
N PHE A 166 -17.07 4.97 8.16
CA PHE A 166 -16.23 3.77 8.23
C PHE A 166 -15.53 3.62 9.59
N TRP A 167 -14.85 4.65 10.07
CA TRP A 167 -14.08 4.60 11.32
C TRP A 167 -14.92 4.45 12.58
N ALA A 168 -16.21 4.80 12.51
CA ALA A 168 -17.13 4.64 13.63
C ALA A 168 -17.81 3.26 13.64
N THR A 169 -17.92 2.60 12.48
CA THR A 169 -18.68 1.34 12.32
C THR A 169 -17.83 0.12 11.96
N ALA A 170 -16.59 0.29 11.48
CA ALA A 170 -15.72 -0.82 11.11
C ALA A 170 -15.30 -1.61 12.36
N ASP A 171 -15.16 -2.92 12.23
CA ASP A 171 -14.53 -3.75 13.26
C ASP A 171 -13.03 -3.40 13.33
N PRO A 172 -12.53 -2.81 14.43
CA PRO A 172 -11.13 -2.43 14.54
C PRO A 172 -10.19 -3.63 14.57
N TYR A 173 -10.68 -4.85 14.84
CA TYR A 173 -9.91 -6.09 14.78
C TYR A 173 -9.82 -6.67 13.37
N ARG A 174 -10.55 -6.12 12.39
CA ARG A 174 -10.57 -6.65 11.02
C ARG A 174 -10.35 -5.56 9.98
N LEU A 175 -9.34 -4.73 10.17
CA LEU A 175 -8.98 -3.72 9.16
C LEU A 175 -8.38 -4.40 7.90
N PRO A 176 -8.70 -3.93 6.68
CA PRO A 176 -8.34 -4.60 5.43
C PRO A 176 -6.83 -4.76 5.27
N GLY A 177 -6.38 -5.95 4.85
CA GLY A 177 -4.98 -6.29 4.62
C GLY A 177 -4.16 -6.66 5.88
N THR A 178 -4.68 -6.39 7.07
CA THR A 178 -3.92 -6.59 8.31
C THR A 178 -3.73 -8.07 8.66
N THR A 179 -2.69 -8.36 9.43
CA THR A 179 -2.58 -9.63 10.18
C THR A 179 -2.57 -9.27 11.65
N VAL A 180 -3.46 -9.87 12.45
CA VAL A 180 -3.68 -9.46 13.85
C VAL A 180 -3.91 -10.68 14.74
N SER A 181 -3.45 -10.59 15.99
CA SER A 181 -3.94 -11.48 17.06
C SER A 181 -5.37 -11.09 17.42
N THR A 182 -6.23 -12.05 17.70
CA THR A 182 -7.61 -11.81 18.17
C THR A 182 -7.66 -11.50 19.66
N ARG A 183 -6.52 -11.43 20.35
CA ARG A 183 -6.41 -10.98 21.74
C ARG A 183 -7.12 -9.63 21.90
N ARG A 184 -7.94 -9.49 22.94
CA ARG A 184 -8.64 -8.24 23.22
C ARG A 184 -7.66 -7.20 23.77
N LEU A 185 -7.70 -6.01 23.20
CA LEU A 185 -6.94 -4.83 23.59
C LEU A 185 -7.86 -3.81 24.26
N PRO A 186 -7.42 -3.15 25.35
CA PRO A 186 -8.16 -2.04 25.93
C PRO A 186 -8.12 -0.80 25.02
N ASP A 187 -9.13 0.07 25.15
CA ASP A 187 -9.13 1.40 24.53
C ASP A 187 -7.86 2.16 24.90
N GLY A 188 -7.11 2.61 23.89
CA GLY A 188 -5.82 3.26 24.07
C GLY A 188 -4.66 2.34 24.44
N ALA A 189 -4.71 1.04 24.13
CA ALA A 189 -3.58 0.12 24.32
C ALA A 189 -2.27 0.63 23.67
N GLY A 190 -1.15 0.42 24.36
CA GLY A 190 0.14 1.02 24.04
C GLY A 190 0.31 2.44 24.60
N GLU A 191 1.45 3.05 24.28
CA GLU A 191 1.76 4.45 24.52
C GLU A 191 1.00 5.37 23.58
N ALA A 192 0.55 6.51 24.13
CA ALA A 192 -0.11 7.58 23.41
C ALA A 192 0.82 8.30 22.41
N TRP A 193 0.26 9.23 21.62
CA TRP A 193 1.02 10.13 20.74
C TRP A 193 1.90 9.46 19.68
N GLY A 194 1.62 8.18 19.38
CA GLY A 194 2.32 7.43 18.34
C GLY A 194 3.60 6.73 18.81
N ASP A 195 3.84 6.66 20.13
CA ASP A 195 5.11 6.19 20.66
C ASP A 195 5.26 4.67 20.72
N THR A 196 4.17 3.91 20.55
CA THR A 196 4.18 2.44 20.45
C THR A 196 4.72 1.97 19.11
N ARG A 197 6.02 1.68 19.06
CA ARG A 197 6.76 1.27 17.86
C ARG A 197 7.21 -0.19 17.94
N THR A 198 7.37 -0.83 16.78
CA THR A 198 7.98 -2.17 16.72
C THR A 198 9.50 -2.08 16.82
N PRO A 199 10.23 -3.13 17.22
CA PRO A 199 11.70 -3.12 17.17
C PRO A 199 12.26 -3.23 15.74
N TRP A 200 11.40 -3.46 14.74
CA TRP A 200 11.83 -3.90 13.42
C TRP A 200 12.26 -2.78 12.50
N ARG A 201 13.46 -2.95 11.92
CA ARG A 201 14.04 -2.04 10.92
C ARG A 201 13.64 -2.40 9.50
N TRP A 202 13.37 -3.68 9.21
CA TRP A 202 12.92 -4.09 7.89
C TRP A 202 11.44 -3.74 7.73
N VAL A 203 11.19 -2.49 7.31
CA VAL A 203 9.89 -2.01 6.82
C VAL A 203 10.15 -1.01 5.70
N GLY A 204 9.64 -1.27 4.49
CA GLY A 204 9.97 -0.49 3.30
C GLY A 204 9.87 -1.32 2.03
N GLY A 205 10.68 -1.01 1.01
CA GLY A 205 10.58 -1.70 -0.27
C GLY A 205 11.40 -1.05 -1.39
N ALA A 206 11.36 -1.67 -2.56
CA ALA A 206 11.98 -1.19 -3.79
C ALA A 206 10.90 -0.87 -4.83
N THR A 207 11.05 0.26 -5.54
CA THR A 207 10.13 0.68 -6.61
C THR A 207 10.87 1.39 -7.74
N ASP A 208 10.49 1.07 -8.99
CA ASP A 208 10.94 1.78 -10.19
C ASP A 208 10.02 2.99 -10.53
N GLY A 209 9.11 3.35 -9.62
CA GLY A 209 8.08 4.36 -9.82
C GLY A 209 6.84 3.86 -10.57
N THR A 210 6.86 2.65 -11.14
CA THR A 210 5.71 2.00 -11.78
C THR A 210 5.19 0.85 -10.92
N TYR A 211 6.06 -0.10 -10.60
CA TYR A 211 5.79 -1.28 -9.78
C TYR A 211 6.56 -1.21 -8.46
N ALA A 212 6.24 -2.10 -7.52
CA ALA A 212 6.96 -2.15 -6.26
C ALA A 212 6.94 -3.52 -5.59
N ALA A 213 8.02 -3.82 -4.86
CA ALA A 213 8.09 -4.85 -3.85
C ALA A 213 8.16 -4.17 -2.48
N VAL A 214 7.14 -4.33 -1.65
CA VAL A 214 7.04 -3.68 -0.34
C VAL A 214 6.87 -4.74 0.74
N GLY A 215 7.51 -4.57 1.89
CA GLY A 215 7.46 -5.52 2.99
C GLY A 215 7.36 -4.85 4.36
N GLN A 216 6.74 -5.56 5.29
CA GLN A 216 6.71 -5.25 6.71
C GLN A 216 7.06 -6.50 7.52
N HIS A 217 8.13 -6.39 8.32
CA HIS A 217 8.33 -7.27 9.48
C HIS A 217 7.41 -6.77 10.60
N LEU A 218 6.34 -7.50 10.83
CA LEU A 218 5.24 -7.13 11.73
C LEU A 218 5.41 -7.81 13.10
N SER A 219 5.18 -7.04 14.16
CA SER A 219 4.78 -7.56 15.47
C SER A 219 3.39 -7.04 15.82
N GLY A 220 2.58 -7.82 16.53
CA GLY A 220 1.31 -7.38 17.08
C GLY A 220 1.50 -6.39 18.22
N LEU A 221 0.63 -5.38 18.29
CA LEU A 221 0.56 -4.49 19.46
C LEU A 221 0.11 -5.30 20.67
N ASP A 222 0.86 -5.21 21.78
CA ASP A 222 0.66 -5.94 23.04
C ASP A 222 0.38 -7.44 22.85
N SER A 223 1.09 -8.04 21.89
CA SER A 223 0.91 -9.42 21.44
C SER A 223 2.27 -10.03 21.06
N THR A 224 2.44 -11.33 21.30
CA THR A 224 3.59 -12.09 20.81
C THR A 224 3.51 -12.40 19.31
N MET A 225 2.41 -12.02 18.64
CA MET A 225 2.23 -12.30 17.22
C MET A 225 3.31 -11.63 16.38
N GLU A 226 3.92 -12.39 15.48
CA GLU A 226 4.91 -11.91 14.51
C GLU A 226 4.58 -12.45 13.11
N ALA A 227 4.85 -11.65 12.07
CA ALA A 227 4.63 -12.05 10.69
C ALA A 227 5.56 -11.32 9.70
N PHE A 228 5.86 -11.97 8.58
CA PHE A 228 6.54 -11.36 7.44
C PHE A 228 5.52 -11.14 6.32
N LYS A 229 5.17 -9.88 6.08
CA LYS A 229 4.14 -9.50 5.10
C LYS A 229 4.80 -8.79 3.93
N SER A 230 4.45 -9.18 2.71
CA SER A 230 4.91 -8.52 1.48
C SER A 230 3.75 -8.22 0.54
N TRP A 231 3.85 -7.10 -0.16
CA TRP A 231 2.92 -6.62 -1.18
C TRP A 231 3.69 -6.32 -2.47
N PHE A 232 3.23 -6.89 -3.57
CA PHE A 232 3.78 -6.64 -4.90
C PHE A 232 2.73 -5.90 -5.73
N PHE A 233 3.01 -4.63 -6.03
CA PHE A 233 2.10 -3.74 -6.74
C PHE A 233 2.35 -3.80 -8.24
N LEU A 234 1.34 -4.20 -9.01
CA LEU A 234 1.39 -4.51 -10.44
C LEU A 234 0.44 -3.61 -11.25
N ASP A 235 0.19 -3.91 -12.53
CA ASP A 235 -0.65 -3.07 -13.39
C ASP A 235 -2.13 -3.03 -12.98
N ASP A 236 -2.67 -4.17 -12.57
CA ASP A 236 -4.08 -4.42 -12.31
C ASP A 236 -4.31 -5.25 -11.03
N ALA A 237 -3.24 -5.50 -10.27
CA ALA A 237 -3.25 -6.41 -9.15
C ALA A 237 -2.30 -5.98 -8.02
N VAL A 238 -2.64 -6.38 -6.80
CA VAL A 238 -1.71 -6.40 -5.66
C VAL A 238 -1.58 -7.83 -5.18
N VAL A 239 -0.39 -8.41 -5.28
CA VAL A 239 -0.12 -9.75 -4.75
C VAL A 239 0.33 -9.62 -3.29
N CYS A 240 -0.37 -10.29 -2.39
CA CYS A 240 -0.16 -10.21 -0.96
C CYS A 240 0.35 -11.56 -0.43
N LEU A 241 1.58 -11.56 0.07
CA LEU A 241 2.20 -12.73 0.69
C LEU A 241 2.36 -12.53 2.20
N GLY A 242 2.15 -13.60 2.95
CA GLY A 242 2.41 -13.67 4.38
C GLY A 242 3.10 -14.98 4.73
N ALA A 243 4.11 -14.93 5.60
CA ALA A 243 4.82 -16.11 6.07
C ALA A 243 5.35 -15.91 7.49
N GLY A 244 5.75 -17.02 8.11
CA GLY A 244 6.32 -17.01 9.47
C GLY A 244 5.32 -16.58 10.54
N ILE A 245 4.01 -16.59 10.23
CA ILE A 245 2.96 -16.09 11.12
C ILE A 245 2.93 -16.98 12.35
N SER A 246 3.31 -16.40 13.48
CA SER A 246 3.43 -17.13 14.74
C SER A 246 2.86 -16.31 15.89
N GLY A 247 2.36 -16.96 16.93
CA GLY A 247 1.90 -16.33 18.16
C GLY A 247 1.85 -17.33 19.32
N ALA A 248 1.88 -16.83 20.55
CA ALA A 248 1.85 -17.64 21.77
C ALA A 248 1.01 -16.97 22.88
N ASP A 249 0.00 -16.19 22.48
CA ASP A 249 -0.86 -15.43 23.40
C ASP A 249 -2.10 -16.21 23.87
N GLY A 250 -2.26 -17.46 23.42
CA GLY A 250 -3.49 -18.24 23.61
C GLY A 250 -4.67 -17.72 22.77
N ALA A 251 -4.39 -16.90 21.76
CA ALA A 251 -5.38 -16.27 20.89
C ALA A 251 -5.20 -16.73 19.44
N ALA A 252 -6.30 -16.68 18.67
CA ALA A 252 -6.21 -16.91 17.23
C ALA A 252 -5.48 -15.76 16.53
N VAL A 253 -4.91 -16.03 15.36
CA VAL A 253 -4.36 -14.98 14.48
C VAL A 253 -5.14 -14.99 13.18
N GLU A 254 -5.57 -13.81 12.73
CA GLU A 254 -6.32 -13.64 11.49
C GLU A 254 -5.53 -12.79 10.50
N THR A 255 -5.67 -13.07 9.20
CA THR A 255 -5.31 -12.12 8.14
C THR A 255 -6.56 -11.69 7.41
N VAL A 256 -6.83 -10.41 7.41
CA VAL A 256 -8.01 -9.83 6.77
C VAL A 256 -7.69 -9.63 5.30
N VAL A 257 -8.31 -10.42 4.43
CA VAL A 257 -8.21 -10.24 2.98
C VAL A 257 -8.87 -8.92 2.62
N ASP A 258 -10.08 -8.68 3.13
CA ASP A 258 -10.73 -7.37 3.03
C ASP A 258 -11.85 -7.17 4.07
N ASN A 259 -12.21 -5.93 4.32
CA ASN A 259 -13.36 -5.52 5.13
C ASN A 259 -14.00 -4.28 4.49
N ARG A 260 -14.95 -4.52 3.58
CA ARG A 260 -15.57 -3.48 2.75
C ARG A 260 -16.89 -3.03 3.31
N ARG A 261 -17.11 -1.72 3.35
CA ARG A 261 -18.33 -1.04 3.80
C ARG A 261 -19.30 -1.02 2.63
N THR A 262 -20.08 -2.08 2.50
CA THR A 262 -21.04 -2.28 1.42
C THR A 262 -22.04 -3.37 1.78
N GLY A 263 -23.26 -3.25 1.26
CA GLY A 263 -24.27 -4.32 1.25
C GLY A 263 -24.20 -5.21 0.00
N ALA A 264 -23.25 -4.95 -0.91
CA ALA A 264 -23.16 -5.63 -2.19
C ALA A 264 -23.02 -7.17 -2.06
N PRO A 265 -23.54 -7.94 -3.03
CA PRO A 265 -23.33 -9.38 -3.08
C PRO A 265 -21.86 -9.77 -3.17
N LEU A 266 -21.49 -10.82 -2.43
CA LEU A 266 -20.20 -11.50 -2.55
C LEU A 266 -20.42 -12.83 -3.26
N THR A 267 -19.77 -13.03 -4.40
CA THR A 267 -19.69 -14.32 -5.08
C THR A 267 -18.39 -15.00 -4.69
N VAL A 268 -18.44 -16.26 -4.23
CA VAL A 268 -17.26 -17.08 -3.96
C VAL A 268 -17.23 -18.25 -4.95
N GLY A 269 -16.08 -18.48 -5.56
CA GLY A 269 -15.80 -19.64 -6.41
C GLY A 269 -14.51 -20.33 -5.96
N THR A 270 -14.13 -21.41 -6.64
CA THR A 270 -12.91 -22.15 -6.32
C THR A 270 -11.67 -21.28 -6.53
N GLY A 271 -10.99 -20.90 -5.44
CA GLY A 271 -9.77 -20.10 -5.49
C GLY A 271 -9.98 -18.62 -5.83
N TRP A 272 -11.21 -18.10 -5.82
CA TRP A 272 -11.48 -16.68 -6.03
C TRP A 272 -12.78 -16.23 -5.35
N ALA A 273 -12.88 -14.94 -5.08
CA ALA A 273 -14.11 -14.27 -4.66
C ALA A 273 -14.24 -12.96 -5.43
N HIS A 274 -15.47 -12.49 -5.64
CA HIS A 274 -15.76 -11.21 -6.29
C HIS A 274 -16.85 -10.48 -5.52
N LEU A 275 -16.60 -9.20 -5.24
CA LEU A 275 -17.52 -8.32 -4.56
C LEU A 275 -18.09 -7.31 -5.57
N ASP A 276 -19.41 -7.36 -5.78
CA ASP A 276 -20.07 -6.58 -6.84
C ASP A 276 -19.77 -5.08 -6.71
N GLY A 277 -19.42 -4.49 -7.86
CA GLY A 277 -19.01 -3.10 -7.97
C GLY A 277 -17.60 -2.79 -7.45
N HIS A 278 -16.97 -3.66 -6.66
CA HIS A 278 -15.70 -3.34 -6.02
C HIS A 278 -14.50 -3.96 -6.74
N GLY A 279 -14.46 -5.29 -6.84
CA GLY A 279 -13.31 -5.99 -7.40
C GLY A 279 -13.21 -7.45 -6.99
N GLY A 280 -12.15 -8.09 -7.47
CA GLY A 280 -11.87 -9.51 -7.27
C GLY A 280 -10.79 -9.78 -6.23
N TYR A 281 -10.85 -10.99 -5.67
CA TYR A 281 -9.81 -11.57 -4.83
C TYR A 281 -9.48 -12.95 -5.37
N LEU A 282 -8.20 -13.25 -5.55
CA LEU A 282 -7.76 -14.62 -5.83
C LEU A 282 -7.13 -15.20 -4.57
N LEU A 283 -7.36 -16.48 -4.34
CA LEU A 283 -6.80 -17.24 -3.22
C LEU A 283 -6.06 -18.47 -3.77
N PRO A 284 -4.84 -18.27 -4.32
CA PRO A 284 -4.05 -19.37 -4.86
C PRO A 284 -3.76 -20.44 -3.80
N GLY A 285 -3.62 -21.69 -4.24
CA GLY A 285 -3.31 -22.81 -3.35
C GLY A 285 -4.52 -23.35 -2.57
N GLY A 286 -5.74 -23.00 -2.96
CA GLY A 286 -6.96 -23.57 -2.38
C GLY A 286 -7.32 -23.04 -1.00
N GLN A 287 -6.75 -21.91 -0.58
CA GLN A 287 -7.15 -21.23 0.65
C GLN A 287 -8.61 -20.75 0.51
N GLU A 288 -9.47 -21.14 1.44
CA GLU A 288 -10.85 -20.66 1.48
C GLU A 288 -10.98 -19.57 2.56
N PRO A 289 -11.38 -18.35 2.20
CA PRO A 289 -11.58 -17.31 3.19
C PRO A 289 -12.87 -17.57 3.96
N ARG A 290 -12.84 -17.30 5.27
CA ARG A 290 -14.08 -17.07 6.01
C ARG A 290 -14.71 -15.78 5.50
N THR A 291 -16.03 -15.75 5.42
CA THR A 291 -16.78 -14.58 4.94
C THR A 291 -17.88 -14.21 5.94
N LEU A 292 -18.15 -12.92 6.08
CA LEU A 292 -19.19 -12.39 6.95
C LEU A 292 -19.86 -11.20 6.28
N ARG A 293 -21.19 -11.20 6.26
CA ARG A 293 -22.02 -10.05 5.90
C ARG A 293 -22.80 -9.62 7.13
N GLU A 294 -22.67 -8.36 7.53
CA GLU A 294 -23.33 -7.85 8.73
C GLU A 294 -23.51 -6.33 8.66
N SER A 295 -24.51 -5.83 9.38
CA SER A 295 -24.68 -4.39 9.63
C SER A 295 -24.01 -4.04 10.96
N ARG A 296 -23.15 -3.03 10.96
CA ARG A 296 -22.44 -2.56 12.16
C ARG A 296 -22.88 -1.14 12.51
N THR A 297 -23.09 -0.87 13.79
CA THR A 297 -23.57 0.42 14.30
C THR A 297 -22.54 1.05 15.23
N GLY A 298 -22.27 2.34 15.03
CA GLY A 298 -21.34 3.12 15.84
C GLY A 298 -21.30 4.57 15.39
N GLY A 299 -20.99 5.49 16.33
CA GLY A 299 -20.96 6.94 16.04
C GLY A 299 -22.28 7.51 15.51
N GLY A 300 -23.43 6.90 15.87
CA GLY A 300 -24.76 7.32 15.40
C GLY A 300 -25.12 6.88 13.98
N ALA A 301 -24.31 6.02 13.35
CA ALA A 301 -24.55 5.50 12.01
C ALA A 301 -24.57 3.97 12.01
N THR A 302 -25.30 3.39 11.07
CA THR A 302 -25.26 1.95 10.74
C THR A 302 -24.76 1.79 9.31
N ARG A 303 -23.80 0.89 9.10
CA ARG A 303 -23.26 0.58 7.78
C ARG A 303 -23.16 -0.93 7.60
N ASP A 304 -23.44 -1.39 6.39
CA ASP A 304 -23.26 -2.79 6.01
C ASP A 304 -21.80 -3.07 5.68
N TYR A 305 -21.36 -4.28 5.99
CA TYR A 305 -20.01 -4.76 5.72
C TYR A 305 -20.03 -6.13 5.07
N VAL A 306 -19.06 -6.33 4.18
CA VAL A 306 -18.62 -7.63 3.68
C VAL A 306 -17.17 -7.81 4.12
N THR A 307 -16.89 -8.81 4.95
CA THR A 307 -15.55 -9.12 5.46
C THR A 307 -15.09 -10.49 4.95
N LEU A 308 -13.84 -10.57 4.50
CA LEU A 308 -13.15 -11.79 4.09
C LEU A 308 -11.86 -11.92 4.89
N TRP A 309 -11.61 -13.07 5.50
CA TRP A 309 -10.39 -13.29 6.27
C TRP A 309 -9.93 -14.75 6.27
N LEU A 310 -8.64 -14.93 6.54
CA LEU A 310 -7.98 -16.21 6.73
C LEU A 310 -7.72 -16.39 8.23
N ASP A 311 -8.11 -17.54 8.77
CA ASP A 311 -7.90 -17.91 10.16
C ASP A 311 -6.67 -18.83 10.26
N HIS A 312 -5.64 -18.39 10.98
CA HIS A 312 -4.40 -19.15 11.19
C HIS A 312 -4.46 -20.05 12.43
N GLY A 313 -5.59 -20.06 13.14
CA GLY A 313 -5.79 -20.81 14.37
C GLY A 313 -5.15 -20.14 15.59
N VAL A 314 -5.32 -20.81 16.74
CA VAL A 314 -4.72 -20.41 18.02
C VAL A 314 -3.24 -20.76 18.04
N ASP A 315 -2.42 -19.81 18.48
CA ASP A 315 -0.97 -19.94 18.62
C ASP A 315 -0.31 -20.58 17.38
N PRO A 316 -0.48 -19.97 16.19
CA PRO A 316 0.08 -20.52 14.97
C PRO A 316 1.59 -20.65 15.08
N ARG A 317 2.15 -21.61 14.36
CA ARG A 317 3.60 -21.78 14.24
C ARG A 317 4.01 -21.75 12.78
N SER A 318 4.58 -20.62 12.36
CA SER A 318 5.05 -20.38 11.00
C SER A 318 3.97 -20.60 9.92
N ALA A 319 2.73 -20.18 10.20
CA ALA A 319 1.68 -20.14 9.20
C ALA A 319 1.99 -19.13 8.07
N GLY A 320 1.22 -19.17 6.99
CA GLY A 320 1.38 -18.26 5.86
C GLY A 320 0.08 -18.09 5.08
N TYR A 321 0.05 -17.06 4.24
CA TYR A 321 -1.04 -16.82 3.31
C TYR A 321 -0.53 -16.36 1.94
N VAL A 322 -1.38 -16.55 0.94
CA VAL A 322 -1.24 -15.95 -0.39
C VAL A 322 -2.62 -15.49 -0.85
N TYR A 323 -2.77 -14.22 -1.19
CA TYR A 323 -3.94 -13.75 -1.93
C TYR A 323 -3.56 -12.67 -2.93
N VAL A 324 -4.42 -12.42 -3.91
CA VAL A 324 -4.26 -11.34 -4.89
C VAL A 324 -5.51 -10.48 -4.86
N LEU A 325 -5.34 -9.17 -4.71
CA LEU A 325 -6.40 -8.18 -4.89
C LEU A 325 -6.42 -7.73 -6.36
N LEU A 326 -7.61 -7.69 -6.97
CA LEU A 326 -7.88 -7.21 -8.33
C LEU A 326 -8.89 -6.04 -8.28
N PRO A 327 -8.44 -4.81 -7.99
CA PRO A 327 -9.34 -3.66 -7.83
C PRO A 327 -10.08 -3.34 -9.13
N GLY A 328 -11.39 -3.16 -9.06
CA GLY A 328 -12.21 -2.80 -10.23
C GLY A 328 -12.46 -3.93 -11.23
N ALA A 329 -11.88 -5.12 -11.03
CA ALA A 329 -12.10 -6.25 -11.94
C ALA A 329 -13.57 -6.73 -11.91
N SER A 330 -14.09 -7.08 -13.09
CA SER A 330 -15.39 -7.73 -13.24
C SER A 330 -15.38 -9.13 -12.62
N ARG A 331 -16.57 -9.71 -12.43
CA ARG A 331 -16.71 -11.09 -11.96
C ARG A 331 -16.09 -12.07 -12.95
N GLU A 332 -16.31 -11.85 -14.24
CA GLU A 332 -15.76 -12.64 -15.34
C GLU A 332 -14.24 -12.54 -15.39
N GLU A 333 -13.70 -11.32 -15.29
CA GLU A 333 -12.26 -11.06 -15.26
C GLU A 333 -11.61 -11.74 -14.04
N THR A 334 -12.23 -11.62 -12.87
CA THR A 334 -11.77 -12.26 -11.63
C THR A 334 -11.73 -13.78 -11.78
N ARG A 335 -12.81 -14.38 -12.28
CA ARG A 335 -12.87 -15.82 -12.52
C ARG A 335 -11.83 -16.27 -13.54
N ALA A 336 -11.60 -15.50 -14.60
CA ALA A 336 -10.59 -15.80 -15.61
C ALA A 336 -9.16 -15.70 -15.04
N ARG A 337 -8.89 -14.68 -14.21
CA ARG A 337 -7.60 -14.44 -13.55
C ARG A 337 -7.25 -15.50 -12.50
N ALA A 338 -8.23 -16.28 -12.03
CA ALA A 338 -7.99 -17.43 -11.16
C ALA A 338 -7.27 -18.60 -11.86
N ALA A 339 -7.26 -18.62 -13.21
CA ALA A 339 -6.52 -19.61 -13.96
C ALA A 339 -4.99 -19.46 -13.76
N PRO A 340 -4.23 -20.58 -13.72
CA PRO A 340 -2.79 -20.53 -13.49
C PRO A 340 -2.02 -19.93 -14.67
N GLY A 341 -0.76 -19.53 -14.42
CA GLY A 341 0.22 -19.19 -15.46
C GLY A 341 0.61 -17.72 -15.57
N TRP A 342 -0.26 -16.79 -15.14
CA TRP A 342 0.05 -15.35 -15.17
C TRP A 342 0.90 -14.88 -13.99
N LEU A 343 0.85 -15.61 -12.87
CA LEU A 343 1.58 -15.33 -11.63
C LEU A 343 2.28 -16.60 -11.15
N ARG A 344 3.55 -16.45 -10.76
CA ARG A 344 4.34 -17.49 -10.09
C ARG A 344 4.81 -16.96 -8.74
N VAL A 345 4.37 -17.57 -7.65
CA VAL A 345 4.97 -17.35 -6.33
C VAL A 345 6.25 -18.15 -6.28
N LEU A 346 7.40 -17.45 -6.27
CA LEU A 346 8.71 -18.09 -6.30
C LEU A 346 9.13 -18.58 -4.92
N ALA A 347 8.71 -17.88 -3.87
CA ALA A 347 8.89 -18.26 -2.48
C ALA A 347 7.95 -17.46 -1.58
N ASN A 348 7.51 -18.08 -0.49
CA ASN A 348 6.76 -17.43 0.58
C ASN A 348 7.17 -18.02 1.93
N THR A 349 8.26 -17.51 2.51
CA THR A 349 8.85 -18.00 3.77
C THR A 349 9.23 -16.82 4.67
N SER A 350 9.55 -17.08 5.94
CA SER A 350 10.06 -16.06 6.87
C SER A 350 11.44 -15.50 6.49
N ARG A 351 12.15 -16.14 5.56
CA ARG A 351 13.47 -15.69 5.08
C ARG A 351 13.39 -14.88 3.79
N LEU A 352 12.37 -15.17 2.98
CA LEU A 352 12.22 -14.59 1.65
C LEU A 352 10.78 -14.73 1.13
N GLN A 353 10.29 -13.66 0.49
CA GLN A 353 9.03 -13.64 -0.25
C GLN A 353 9.25 -13.06 -1.65
N ALA A 354 8.81 -13.76 -2.70
CA ALA A 354 9.02 -13.30 -4.07
C ALA A 354 7.99 -13.83 -5.06
N VAL A 355 7.74 -13.03 -6.10
CA VAL A 355 6.83 -13.34 -7.21
C VAL A 355 7.50 -13.07 -8.56
N HIS A 356 7.05 -13.78 -9.58
CA HIS A 356 7.35 -13.51 -10.97
C HIS A 356 6.04 -13.42 -11.77
N VAL A 357 5.93 -12.37 -12.58
CA VAL A 357 4.77 -12.05 -13.41
C VAL A 357 5.26 -11.94 -14.85
N PRO A 358 5.09 -12.99 -15.68
CA PRO A 358 5.68 -13.04 -17.01
C PRO A 358 5.21 -11.94 -17.95
N GLY A 359 3.92 -11.56 -17.87
CA GLY A 359 3.31 -10.55 -18.75
C GLY A 359 4.09 -9.23 -18.81
N PRO A 360 4.29 -8.54 -17.67
CA PRO A 360 5.12 -7.33 -17.61
C PRO A 360 6.63 -7.60 -17.44
N GLY A 361 7.08 -8.87 -17.46
CA GLY A 361 8.48 -9.23 -17.24
C GLY A 361 9.00 -8.88 -15.84
N VAL A 362 8.14 -8.91 -14.82
CA VAL A 362 8.48 -8.45 -13.47
C VAL A 362 8.85 -9.62 -12.56
N THR A 363 10.01 -9.52 -11.91
CA THR A 363 10.39 -10.35 -10.76
C THR A 363 10.61 -9.46 -9.56
N ALA A 364 9.90 -9.71 -8.46
CA ALA A 364 9.95 -8.85 -7.28
C ALA A 364 10.15 -9.70 -6.02
N ALA A 365 11.04 -9.25 -5.13
CA ALA A 365 11.45 -10.01 -3.95
C ALA A 365 11.72 -9.13 -2.73
N CYS A 366 11.23 -9.56 -1.58
CA CYS A 366 11.63 -9.09 -0.26
C CYS A 366 12.54 -10.15 0.38
N PHE A 367 13.83 -9.84 0.47
CA PHE A 367 14.83 -10.66 1.16
C PHE A 367 14.86 -10.24 2.63
N TRP A 368 14.30 -11.06 3.53
CA TRP A 368 14.40 -10.86 4.98
C TRP A 368 15.80 -11.29 5.48
N ASN A 369 16.42 -12.22 4.77
CA ASN A 369 17.81 -12.61 4.90
C ASN A 369 18.51 -12.63 3.54
N ALA A 370 19.84 -12.63 3.52
CA ALA A 370 20.60 -13.01 2.34
C ALA A 370 20.15 -14.40 1.85
N GLY A 371 20.11 -14.59 0.54
CA GLY A 371 19.62 -15.83 -0.05
C GLY A 371 19.41 -15.75 -1.56
N THR A 372 18.81 -16.81 -2.10
CA THR A 372 18.56 -16.97 -3.54
C THR A 372 17.11 -17.33 -3.80
N VAL A 373 16.48 -16.71 -4.80
CA VAL A 373 15.14 -17.03 -5.28
C VAL A 373 15.00 -16.74 -6.77
N GLY A 374 14.43 -17.65 -7.54
CA GLY A 374 14.07 -17.39 -8.95
C GLY A 374 15.21 -16.84 -9.81
N GLY A 375 16.45 -17.28 -9.56
CA GLY A 375 17.63 -16.78 -10.27
C GLY A 375 18.23 -15.48 -9.73
N LEU A 376 17.67 -14.87 -8.69
CA LEU A 376 18.23 -13.71 -8.00
C LEU A 376 18.88 -14.13 -6.69
N THR A 377 20.12 -13.70 -6.45
CA THR A 377 20.82 -13.87 -5.18
C THR A 377 21.16 -12.50 -4.61
N ALA A 378 20.73 -12.23 -3.38
CA ALA A 378 21.10 -11.01 -2.65
C ALA A 378 22.04 -11.34 -1.48
N SER A 379 23.10 -10.55 -1.32
CA SER A 379 24.10 -10.76 -0.27
C SER A 379 23.65 -10.33 1.13
N ALA A 380 22.52 -9.64 1.25
CA ALA A 380 22.00 -9.09 2.51
C ALA A 380 20.48 -8.91 2.45
N PRO A 381 19.79 -8.68 3.60
CA PRO A 381 18.39 -8.29 3.60
C PRO A 381 18.16 -7.02 2.79
N CYS A 382 17.26 -7.07 1.81
CA CYS A 382 16.96 -5.97 0.90
C CYS A 382 15.62 -6.21 0.18
N ALA A 383 15.14 -5.20 -0.53
CA ALA A 383 14.09 -5.38 -1.53
C ALA A 383 14.71 -5.31 -2.92
N VAL A 384 14.26 -6.16 -3.84
CA VAL A 384 14.72 -6.21 -5.23
C VAL A 384 13.51 -6.26 -6.16
N LEU A 385 13.54 -5.46 -7.21
CA LEU A 385 12.59 -5.45 -8.31
C LEU A 385 13.36 -5.49 -9.62
N VAL A 386 13.13 -6.53 -10.43
CA VAL A 386 13.66 -6.66 -11.78
C VAL A 386 12.51 -6.54 -12.76
N ARG A 387 12.70 -5.74 -13.81
CA ARG A 387 11.74 -5.59 -14.90
C ARG A 387 12.46 -5.74 -16.23
N GLU A 388 12.19 -6.85 -16.88
CA GLU A 388 12.70 -7.17 -18.21
C GLU A 388 11.89 -6.43 -19.28
N ARG A 389 12.57 -5.97 -20.34
CA ARG A 389 11.95 -5.32 -21.48
C ARG A 389 12.15 -6.15 -22.75
N PRO A 390 11.21 -6.08 -23.71
CA PRO A 390 11.31 -6.82 -24.97
C PRO A 390 12.54 -6.47 -25.83
N ASP A 391 13.16 -5.31 -25.59
CA ASP A 391 14.34 -4.82 -26.31
C ASP A 391 15.68 -5.43 -25.83
N GLY A 392 15.62 -6.41 -24.91
CA GLY A 392 16.81 -7.04 -24.35
C GLY A 392 17.46 -6.24 -23.20
N THR A 393 16.83 -5.16 -22.74
CA THR A 393 17.25 -4.45 -21.53
C THR A 393 16.43 -4.86 -20.30
N ALA A 394 16.96 -4.60 -19.11
CA ALA A 394 16.22 -4.75 -17.86
C ALA A 394 16.57 -3.63 -16.89
N THR A 395 15.63 -3.26 -16.03
CA THR A 395 15.92 -2.44 -14.84
C THR A 395 16.01 -3.33 -13.61
N ILE A 396 17.06 -3.13 -12.81
CA ILE A 396 17.21 -3.74 -11.48
C ILE A 396 17.16 -2.62 -10.47
N THR A 397 16.12 -2.65 -9.64
CA THR A 397 15.87 -1.68 -8.57
C THR A 397 16.07 -2.36 -7.23
N VAL A 398 16.94 -1.80 -6.39
CA VAL A 398 17.21 -2.30 -5.04
C VAL A 398 16.92 -1.25 -4.01
N ALA A 399 16.60 -1.67 -2.79
CA ALA A 399 16.52 -0.79 -1.64
C ALA A 399 17.00 -1.51 -0.38
N ASP A 400 17.48 -0.73 0.58
CA ASP A 400 17.80 -1.17 1.93
C ASP A 400 16.75 -0.60 2.93
N PRO A 401 15.66 -1.35 3.21
CA PRO A 401 14.66 -0.92 4.18
C PRO A 401 15.23 -0.67 5.59
N ARG A 402 16.32 -1.37 5.98
CA ARG A 402 16.91 -1.26 7.33
C ARG A 402 17.79 -0.02 7.50
N CYS A 403 18.21 0.59 6.40
CA CYS A 403 19.11 1.75 6.35
C CYS A 403 20.45 1.49 7.05
N ASP A 404 21.04 0.31 6.86
CA ASP A 404 22.26 -0.14 7.53
C ASP A 404 23.32 -0.77 6.59
N LEU A 405 23.04 -0.90 5.29
CA LEU A 405 23.96 -1.53 4.34
C LEU A 405 25.07 -0.58 3.85
N GLY A 406 26.31 -0.99 4.09
CA GLY A 406 27.52 -0.37 3.53
C GLY A 406 27.76 -0.69 2.05
N GLY A 407 27.08 -1.71 1.53
CA GLY A 407 27.13 -2.18 0.15
C GLY A 407 26.16 -3.35 -0.04
N LEU A 408 25.77 -3.62 -1.29
CA LEU A 408 24.88 -4.73 -1.63
C LEU A 408 25.35 -5.39 -2.93
N SER A 409 25.44 -6.72 -2.93
CA SER A 409 25.65 -7.50 -4.17
C SER A 409 24.36 -8.23 -4.53
N VAL A 410 23.93 -8.04 -5.78
CA VAL A 410 22.81 -8.78 -6.38
C VAL A 410 23.32 -9.53 -7.60
N THR A 411 23.31 -10.86 -7.54
CA THR A 411 23.63 -11.71 -8.69
C THR A 411 22.34 -12.12 -9.36
N TRP A 412 22.30 -11.98 -10.69
CA TRP A 412 21.21 -12.50 -11.50
C TRP A 412 21.69 -13.67 -12.34
N SER A 413 20.94 -14.77 -12.37
CA SER A 413 21.29 -15.95 -13.17
C SER A 413 21.21 -15.65 -14.66
N ARG A 414 20.46 -14.61 -15.06
CA ARG A 414 20.46 -14.15 -16.44
C ARG A 414 21.75 -13.37 -16.72
N PRO A 415 22.49 -13.71 -17.79
CA PRO A 415 23.69 -12.98 -18.17
C PRO A 415 23.43 -11.49 -18.39
N VAL A 416 24.26 -10.66 -17.78
CA VAL A 416 24.26 -9.21 -17.95
C VAL A 416 25.52 -8.82 -18.71
N ALA A 417 25.35 -8.19 -19.87
CA ALA A 417 26.46 -7.79 -20.73
C ALA A 417 27.13 -6.51 -20.25
N GLU A 418 26.32 -5.49 -19.90
CA GLU A 418 26.80 -4.18 -19.48
C GLU A 418 25.75 -3.42 -18.65
N VAL A 419 26.21 -2.47 -17.85
CA VAL A 419 25.37 -1.45 -17.19
C VAL A 419 25.25 -0.26 -18.13
N LEU A 420 24.03 0.09 -18.51
CA LEU A 420 23.72 1.18 -19.43
C LEU A 420 23.50 2.51 -18.69
N ASP A 421 22.91 2.45 -17.49
CA ASP A 421 22.58 3.61 -16.67
C ASP A 421 22.49 3.23 -15.17
N GLY A 422 22.71 4.20 -14.29
CA GLY A 422 22.67 4.04 -12.83
C GLY A 422 24.02 3.69 -12.19
N ASP A 423 24.02 3.67 -10.85
CA ASP A 423 25.23 3.49 -10.05
C ASP A 423 25.34 2.07 -9.46
N ALA A 424 25.89 1.15 -10.27
CA ALA A 424 26.38 -0.14 -9.80
C ALA A 424 27.57 -0.61 -10.66
N ARG A 425 28.48 -1.35 -10.04
CA ARG A 425 29.58 -2.02 -10.77
C ARG A 425 29.17 -3.42 -11.17
N LEU A 426 29.35 -3.78 -12.42
CA LEU A 426 29.19 -5.16 -12.89
C LEU A 426 30.47 -5.97 -12.67
N SER A 427 30.33 -7.18 -12.12
CA SER A 427 31.42 -8.14 -11.94
C SER A 427 30.89 -9.55 -12.23
N GLY A 428 31.14 -10.07 -13.43
CA GLY A 428 30.44 -11.25 -13.93
C GLY A 428 28.94 -10.95 -14.09
N ASN A 429 28.07 -11.77 -13.49
CA ASN A 429 26.62 -11.50 -13.45
C ASN A 429 26.17 -10.81 -12.13
N THR A 430 27.12 -10.28 -11.35
CA THR A 430 26.81 -9.61 -10.07
C THR A 430 26.86 -8.10 -10.25
N LEU A 431 25.77 -7.44 -9.88
CA LEU A 431 25.70 -5.99 -9.71
C LEU A 431 26.08 -5.65 -8.26
N VAL A 432 27.11 -4.83 -8.10
CA VAL A 432 27.60 -4.36 -6.81
C VAL A 432 27.20 -2.90 -6.64
N PHE A 433 26.27 -2.66 -5.72
CA PHE A 433 25.80 -1.35 -5.31
C PHE A 433 26.66 -0.84 -4.15
N GLY A 434 26.95 0.46 -4.17
CA GLY A 434 27.66 1.15 -3.09
C GLY A 434 26.85 1.26 -1.80
N ARG A 435 27.22 2.20 -0.93
CA ARG A 435 26.58 2.41 0.37
C ARG A 435 25.12 2.82 0.22
N LEU A 436 24.19 2.01 0.75
CA LEU A 436 22.75 2.28 0.74
C LEU A 436 22.22 2.89 2.05
N ALA A 437 22.94 2.72 3.17
CA ALA A 437 22.51 3.16 4.50
C ALA A 437 22.14 4.66 4.59
N GLY A 438 22.74 5.51 3.74
CA GLY A 438 22.47 6.96 3.71
C GLY A 438 21.27 7.37 2.85
N LEU A 439 20.58 6.42 2.21
CA LEU A 439 19.50 6.70 1.27
C LEU A 439 18.12 6.67 1.92
N GLU A 440 18.03 6.50 3.24
CA GLU A 440 16.75 6.53 3.97
C GLU A 440 15.73 5.50 3.43
N GLY A 441 16.23 4.35 2.98
CA GLY A 441 15.43 3.29 2.36
C GLY A 441 14.95 3.59 0.95
N ALA A 442 15.41 4.68 0.31
CA ALA A 442 15.10 4.98 -1.07
C ALA A 442 15.67 3.92 -2.03
N SER A 443 15.00 3.80 -3.18
CA SER A 443 15.39 2.86 -4.23
C SER A 443 16.55 3.39 -5.07
N VAL A 444 17.48 2.51 -5.42
CA VAL A 444 18.51 2.72 -6.44
C VAL A 444 18.19 1.83 -7.63
N THR A 445 18.14 2.40 -8.83
CA THR A 445 17.84 1.66 -10.06
C THR A 445 19.02 1.71 -11.00
N VAL A 446 19.32 0.58 -11.61
CA VAL A 446 20.27 0.47 -12.72
C VAL A 446 19.56 -0.13 -13.93
N THR A 447 19.91 0.35 -15.11
CA THR A 447 19.48 -0.23 -16.38
C THR A 447 20.63 -1.03 -16.95
N VAL A 448 20.36 -2.27 -17.36
CA VAL A 448 21.37 -3.18 -17.91
C VAL A 448 20.95 -3.72 -19.25
N ARG A 449 21.93 -4.14 -20.05
CA ARG A 449 21.72 -4.95 -21.24
C ARG A 449 21.92 -6.41 -20.90
N MET A 450 20.96 -7.24 -21.29
CA MET A 450 21.04 -8.69 -21.12
C MET A 450 21.73 -9.31 -22.34
N THR A 451 22.46 -10.40 -22.13
CA THR A 451 23.00 -11.19 -23.25
C THR A 451 21.88 -12.05 -23.83
N LEU A 452 21.80 -12.13 -25.16
CA LEU A 452 20.83 -12.96 -25.89
C LEU A 452 21.02 -14.46 -25.63
#